data_AF-D4GMI1-F1
#
_entry.id   AF-D4GMI1-F1
#
_cell.length_a   1.000
_cell.length_b   1.000
_cell.length_c   1.000
_cell.angle_alpha   90.00
_cell.angle_beta   90.00
_cell.angle_gamma   90.00
#
_symmetry.space_group_name_H-M   'P 1'
#
loop_
_entity.id
_entity.type
_entity.pdbx_description
1 polymer ?
#
loop_
_entity_poly.entity_id
_entity_poly.type
_entity_poly.pdbx_seq_one_letter_code
_entity_poly.pdbx_strand_id
1 'polypeptide(L)'
;MKPRCMKLKANSLYQQQKAGSDSCLFYFKRPTNGCFSATLCGSYPDITWYKPPFLRVEDFEMSEAEARPTNFIRQIIDEDLASGKHSSVHTRFPPEPNGYLHIGHAKSICLNFGIAQDYQGECNLRFDDTNPVKEDMEFVESIKRDVQWLGFSWSGDVRYSSDYFDQLYQYAVELIGKGLAYVDELTPEEIREYRGTLTAPGKNSPYRDRSVEENLALFEKMRNGEFAEGKACLRAKIDMASSFIVMRDPVLYRIKFAEHHQTGNKWCIYPMYDFTHCISDALEGITHSLCTLEFQDNRRLYDWVLDNITIPVHPRQYEFSRLNLEYAVMSKRKLTQLVSEKHVEGWDDPRMLTVSGLRRRGYTAASIREFCRRIGITKQDNIVEMASLESCIRDDLNENAPRAMAVLDPVKLVLENLPAGHNEVLSMPNHPNKPEMGTRDVPFSREIWIDRADFREEANKQYKRLVLGKEVRLRNAYVIRAERIAKDEEGNITCIYCTCDVDTLSKDPADGRKVKGVIHWVSAEHALPAEFRLYDRLFSVPNPGAADDFLTTINPDSLEVKQGFVEPGLRDAVASAPYQFEREGYFCADSVYSTPSQLVFNRTVGLRDTWAKIGE
;
A
#
# COMPACT_ATOMS: atom_id res chain seq x y z
N MET A 1 -11.85 -50.88 37.84
CA MET A 1 -11.50 -50.70 39.27
C MET A 1 -11.37 -49.21 39.56
N LYS A 2 -11.76 -48.85 40.79
CA LYS A 2 -12.01 -47.54 41.42
C LYS A 2 -11.05 -46.35 41.16
N PRO A 3 -11.49 -45.12 41.54
CA PRO A 3 -11.12 -43.83 40.94
C PRO A 3 -10.36 -42.87 41.89
N ARG A 4 -10.13 -41.63 41.40
CA ARG A 4 -9.83 -40.35 42.10
C ARG A 4 -8.53 -40.26 42.93
N CYS A 5 -7.75 -39.18 42.73
CA CYS A 5 -7.64 -38.08 43.72
C CYS A 5 -6.74 -36.90 43.25
N MET A 6 -7.03 -35.74 43.84
CA MET A 6 -6.34 -34.43 43.80
C MET A 6 -4.90 -34.44 44.37
N LYS A 7 -4.11 -33.40 44.05
CA LYS A 7 -3.21 -32.57 44.91
C LYS A 7 -2.49 -31.54 44.01
N LEU A 8 -2.54 -30.21 44.17
CA LEU A 8 -2.05 -29.27 45.22
C LEU A 8 -0.54 -29.34 45.56
N LYS A 9 0.11 -28.21 45.26
CA LYS A 9 1.22 -27.49 45.95
C LYS A 9 2.71 -27.91 45.76
N ALA A 10 3.44 -26.90 45.24
CA ALA A 10 4.55 -26.17 45.87
C ALA A 10 6.01 -26.69 45.77
N ASN A 11 6.86 -25.74 45.36
CA ASN A 11 8.20 -25.36 45.85
C ASN A 11 9.33 -26.40 45.94
N SER A 12 10.42 -26.10 45.20
CA SER A 12 11.82 -26.32 45.57
C SER A 12 12.56 -24.98 45.38
N LEU A 13 13.25 -24.30 46.32
CA LEU A 13 14.36 -24.67 47.23
C LEU A 13 15.57 -25.29 46.50
N TYR A 14 16.62 -24.51 46.17
CA TYR A 14 17.85 -24.32 46.98
C TYR A 14 19.00 -23.58 46.23
N GLN A 15 19.66 -22.65 46.96
CA GLN A 15 21.08 -22.21 46.99
C GLN A 15 21.83 -21.75 45.71
N GLN A 16 22.24 -20.47 45.60
CA GLN A 16 23.43 -19.77 46.18
C GLN A 16 24.79 -20.12 45.54
N GLN A 17 25.35 -19.19 44.75
CA GLN A 17 26.70 -18.62 44.99
C GLN A 17 26.96 -17.35 44.13
N LYS A 18 27.72 -16.42 44.73
CA LYS A 18 28.10 -15.07 44.27
C LYS A 18 29.15 -15.07 43.15
N ALA A 19 29.17 -14.01 42.33
CA ALA A 19 30.32 -13.09 42.14
C ALA A 19 30.05 -12.05 41.02
N GLY A 20 30.40 -10.78 41.31
CA GLY A 20 30.67 -9.63 40.41
C GLY A 20 29.62 -9.22 39.37
N SER A 21 29.46 -7.98 38.94
CA SER A 21 29.98 -6.65 39.29
C SER A 21 29.21 -5.68 38.36
N ASP A 22 28.79 -4.55 38.92
CA ASP A 22 28.53 -3.25 38.30
C ASP A 22 27.69 -3.14 37.00
N SER A 23 26.46 -2.66 37.15
CA SER A 23 25.90 -1.63 36.25
C SER A 23 24.74 -0.88 36.94
N CYS A 24 24.96 0.41 37.16
CA CYS A 24 23.97 1.36 37.68
C CYS A 24 22.90 1.66 36.63
N LEU A 25 21.64 1.39 36.97
CA LEU A 25 20.45 1.90 36.27
C LEU A 25 19.96 3.17 36.97
N PHE A 26 19.99 4.30 36.26
CA PHE A 26 19.38 5.56 36.69
C PHE A 26 17.85 5.50 36.51
N TYR A 27 17.11 5.65 37.61
CA TYR A 27 15.70 6.02 37.61
C TYR A 27 15.58 7.52 37.90
N PHE A 28 15.10 8.31 36.94
CA PHE A 28 14.74 9.71 37.18
C PHE A 28 13.29 9.82 37.69
N LYS A 29 13.14 10.32 38.92
CA LYS A 29 11.89 10.67 39.57
C LYS A 29 11.80 12.21 39.59
N ARG A 30 10.72 12.77 39.04
CA ARG A 30 10.44 14.23 39.02
C ARG A 30 10.36 14.80 40.45
N PRO A 31 10.94 15.98 40.75
CA PRO A 31 10.62 16.72 41.95
C PRO A 31 9.60 17.85 41.68
N THR A 32 8.69 17.99 42.63
CA THR A 32 7.69 19.05 42.80
C THR A 32 8.31 20.30 43.42
N ASN A 33 7.86 21.47 42.96
CA ASN A 33 8.26 22.80 43.43
C ASN A 33 7.94 23.03 44.92
N GLY A 34 8.93 23.55 45.66
CA GLY A 34 8.80 24.06 47.02
C GLY A 34 9.48 25.42 47.14
N CYS A 35 8.71 26.41 47.57
CA CYS A 35 9.09 27.81 47.79
C CYS A 35 9.95 27.95 49.06
N PHE A 36 11.03 28.74 49.05
CA PHE A 36 11.57 29.40 50.26
C PHE A 36 12.21 30.75 49.92
N SER A 37 11.86 31.74 50.73
CA SER A 37 12.33 33.12 50.74
C SER A 37 13.60 33.31 51.57
N ALA A 38 14.48 34.24 51.18
CA ALA A 38 15.29 35.04 52.11
C ALA A 38 15.87 36.29 51.42
N THR A 39 16.13 37.32 52.21
CA THR A 39 16.09 38.75 51.85
C THR A 39 17.42 39.46 52.20
N LEU A 40 17.86 40.37 51.31
CA LEU A 40 18.65 41.63 51.46
C LEU A 40 20.07 41.70 52.08
N CYS A 41 21.02 42.34 51.35
CA CYS A 41 21.72 43.61 51.68
C CYS A 41 22.70 44.01 50.51
N GLY A 42 22.56 45.15 49.80
CA GLY A 42 23.32 46.43 49.94
C GLY A 42 24.83 46.33 49.59
N SER A 43 25.53 47.11 48.72
CA SER A 43 25.44 48.52 48.29
C SER A 43 26.53 48.93 47.24
N TYR A 44 26.15 49.70 46.18
CA TYR A 44 26.86 50.74 45.34
C TYR A 44 28.24 50.50 44.63
N PRO A 45 28.67 51.31 43.61
CA PRO A 45 28.05 51.67 42.32
C PRO A 45 29.04 51.68 41.10
N ASP A 46 28.54 52.19 39.96
CA ASP A 46 29.21 52.53 38.69
C ASP A 46 29.60 51.36 37.77
N ILE A 47 29.06 51.38 36.53
CA ILE A 47 29.76 51.11 35.26
C ILE A 47 28.77 51.24 34.08
N THR A 48 29.17 52.15 33.18
CA THR A 48 28.87 52.37 31.76
C THR A 48 27.83 51.53 31.00
N TRP A 49 27.03 52.24 30.19
CA TRP A 49 26.19 51.70 29.12
C TRP A 49 27.04 51.03 28.02
N TYR A 50 27.12 49.69 28.04
CA TYR A 50 27.60 48.89 26.91
C TYR A 50 26.41 48.20 26.24
N LYS A 51 26.14 48.54 24.97
CA LYS A 51 25.26 47.74 24.11
C LYS A 51 25.94 46.38 23.86
N PRO A 52 25.28 45.24 24.11
CA PRO A 52 25.80 43.96 23.64
C PRO A 52 25.54 43.80 22.14
N PRO A 53 26.46 43.14 21.42
CA PRO A 53 26.34 42.86 20.00
C PRO A 53 25.26 41.80 19.75
N PHE A 54 24.67 41.87 18.56
CA PHE A 54 23.81 40.85 17.94
C PHE A 54 24.38 39.45 18.19
N LEU A 55 23.72 38.67 19.05
CA LEU A 55 23.98 37.24 19.17
C LEU A 55 23.36 36.55 17.96
N ARG A 56 24.24 35.97 17.13
CA ARG A 56 23.89 34.93 16.17
C ARG A 56 23.21 33.80 16.93
N VAL A 57 22.13 33.29 16.36
CA VAL A 57 21.51 32.03 16.75
C VAL A 57 22.55 30.94 16.49
N GLU A 58 23.23 30.50 17.55
CA GLU A 58 24.06 29.30 17.53
C GLU A 58 23.14 28.09 17.41
N ASP A 59 23.35 27.37 16.31
CA ASP A 59 23.19 25.93 16.10
C ASP A 59 22.48 25.15 17.21
N PHE A 60 21.17 24.98 17.02
CA PHE A 60 20.52 23.75 17.47
C PHE A 60 21.07 22.61 16.61
N GLU A 61 22.12 21.94 17.09
CA GLU A 61 22.43 20.59 16.63
C GLU A 61 21.16 19.75 16.79
N MET A 62 20.56 19.39 15.66
CA MET A 62 19.47 18.42 15.58
C MET A 62 20.02 17.05 15.96
N SER A 63 20.17 16.77 17.26
CA SER A 63 20.37 15.42 17.76
C SER A 63 19.03 14.68 17.75
N GLU A 64 18.74 14.04 16.63
CA GLU A 64 18.09 12.73 16.47
C GLU A 64 17.79 12.56 14.98
N ALA A 65 18.72 11.95 14.24
CA ALA A 65 18.34 11.25 13.03
C ALA A 65 17.26 10.24 13.46
N GLU A 66 16.00 10.46 13.06
CA GLU A 66 14.95 9.45 13.23
C GLU A 66 15.55 8.10 12.84
N ALA A 67 15.54 7.15 13.78
CA ALA A 67 16.24 5.88 13.60
C ALA A 67 15.77 5.21 12.31
N ARG A 68 16.61 5.28 11.26
CA ARG A 68 16.31 4.74 9.95
C ARG A 68 15.92 3.26 10.13
N PRO A 69 14.76 2.80 9.64
CA PRO A 69 14.39 1.41 9.75
C PRO A 69 15.44 0.55 9.03
N THR A 70 16.27 -0.15 9.81
CA THR A 70 17.40 -0.92 9.31
C THR A 70 16.95 -2.22 8.68
N ASN A 71 17.67 -2.65 7.64
CA ASN A 71 17.50 -3.94 6.98
C ASN A 71 18.84 -4.34 6.33
N PHE A 72 18.94 -5.59 5.84
CA PHE A 72 20.20 -6.11 5.30
C PHE A 72 20.71 -5.32 4.08
N ILE A 73 19.84 -4.70 3.28
CA ILE A 73 20.24 -3.89 2.12
C ILE A 73 20.88 -2.59 2.60
N ARG A 74 20.29 -1.94 3.60
CA ARG A 74 20.86 -0.72 4.21
C ARG A 74 22.21 -0.99 4.86
N GLN A 75 22.36 -2.14 5.52
CA GLN A 75 23.66 -2.54 6.09
C GLN A 75 24.73 -2.69 5.00
N ILE A 76 24.40 -3.31 3.86
CA ILE A 76 25.32 -3.41 2.72
C ILE A 76 25.68 -2.02 2.17
N ILE A 77 24.70 -1.12 2.05
CA ILE A 77 24.95 0.26 1.62
C ILE A 77 25.88 0.98 2.61
N ASP A 78 25.63 0.85 3.91
CA ASP A 78 26.46 1.44 4.96
C ASP A 78 27.90 0.93 4.87
N GLU A 79 28.09 -0.38 4.65
CA GLU A 79 29.40 -1.00 4.45
C GLU A 79 30.11 -0.48 3.19
N ASP A 80 29.40 -0.41 2.06
CA ASP A 80 29.95 0.06 0.77
C ASP A 80 30.35 1.55 0.81
N LEU A 81 29.58 2.39 1.53
CA LEU A 81 29.90 3.80 1.77
C LEU A 81 31.10 3.93 2.74
N ALA A 82 31.11 3.16 3.83
CA ALA A 82 32.20 3.20 4.81
C ALA A 82 33.53 2.71 4.23
N SER A 83 33.51 1.73 3.34
CA SER A 83 34.71 1.23 2.66
C SER A 83 35.18 2.15 1.52
N GLY A 84 34.40 3.18 1.16
CA GLY A 84 34.66 4.06 0.02
C GLY A 84 34.48 3.39 -1.35
N LYS A 85 33.81 2.23 -1.42
CA LYS A 85 33.49 1.57 -2.70
C LYS A 85 32.53 2.41 -3.52
N HIS A 86 31.59 3.07 -2.86
CA HIS A 86 30.71 4.08 -3.44
C HIS A 86 30.79 5.37 -2.62
N SER A 87 30.72 6.52 -3.29
CA SER A 87 30.61 7.84 -2.65
C SER A 87 29.16 8.34 -2.55
N SER A 88 28.25 7.74 -3.33
CA SER A 88 26.82 8.03 -3.34
C SER A 88 26.02 6.77 -3.69
N VAL A 89 24.73 6.79 -3.35
CA VAL A 89 23.80 5.69 -3.64
C VAL A 89 22.96 6.04 -4.85
N HIS A 90 22.81 5.10 -5.78
CA HIS A 90 21.96 5.24 -6.96
C HIS A 90 21.17 3.96 -7.14
N THR A 91 19.85 4.07 -7.06
CA THR A 91 18.89 2.97 -7.21
C THR A 91 17.93 3.25 -8.37
N ARG A 92 17.02 2.31 -8.65
CA ARG A 92 15.99 2.49 -9.69
C ARG A 92 14.75 1.66 -9.38
N PHE A 93 13.61 2.15 -9.80
CA PHE A 93 12.38 1.36 -9.92
C PHE A 93 12.12 1.06 -11.40
N PRO A 94 12.28 -0.21 -11.86
CA PRO A 94 12.22 -0.58 -13.27
C PRO A 94 10.95 -1.40 -13.63
N PRO A 95 9.72 -0.87 -13.60
CA PRO A 95 8.53 -1.62 -13.96
C PRO A 95 8.40 -1.85 -15.48
N GLU A 96 8.00 -3.06 -15.88
CA GLU A 96 7.47 -3.31 -17.24
C GLU A 96 6.07 -2.67 -17.36
N PRO A 97 5.81 -1.83 -18.39
CA PRO A 97 4.53 -1.13 -18.57
C PRO A 97 3.46 -2.03 -19.21
N ASN A 98 3.16 -3.17 -18.59
CA ASN A 98 2.18 -4.17 -19.07
C ASN A 98 0.98 -4.37 -18.13
N GLY A 99 0.74 -3.42 -17.24
CA GLY A 99 -0.32 -3.46 -16.24
C GLY A 99 -0.11 -2.41 -15.16
N TYR A 100 -1.15 -2.17 -14.36
CA TYR A 100 -1.10 -1.19 -13.27
C TYR A 100 -0.20 -1.66 -12.12
N LEU A 101 0.33 -0.70 -11.36
CA LEU A 101 1.04 -0.99 -10.11
C LEU A 101 0.08 -1.55 -9.07
N HIS A 102 0.60 -2.39 -8.20
CA HIS A 102 -0.12 -3.00 -7.08
C HIS A 102 0.67 -2.88 -5.79
N ILE A 103 0.06 -3.23 -4.66
CA ILE A 103 0.67 -3.06 -3.33
C ILE A 103 2.06 -3.72 -3.21
N GLY A 104 2.28 -4.86 -3.90
CA GLY A 104 3.62 -5.43 -4.02
C GLY A 104 4.67 -4.53 -4.70
N HIS A 105 4.28 -3.75 -5.72
CA HIS A 105 5.15 -2.74 -6.31
C HIS A 105 5.39 -1.57 -5.34
N ALA A 106 4.40 -1.19 -4.52
CA ALA A 106 4.58 -0.15 -3.51
C ALA A 106 5.70 -0.51 -2.50
N LYS A 107 5.87 -1.80 -2.15
CA LYS A 107 7.02 -2.27 -1.35
C LYS A 107 8.35 -1.95 -2.05
N SER A 108 8.46 -2.25 -3.35
CA SER A 108 9.68 -1.98 -4.14
C SER A 108 9.93 -0.48 -4.32
N ILE A 109 8.88 0.31 -4.51
CA ILE A 109 8.97 1.78 -4.62
C ILE A 109 9.46 2.37 -3.30
N CYS A 110 8.81 2.03 -2.18
CA CYS A 110 9.23 2.53 -0.86
C CYS A 110 10.67 2.12 -0.53
N LEU A 111 11.12 0.94 -0.96
CA LEU A 111 12.50 0.50 -0.79
C LEU A 111 13.49 1.34 -1.62
N ASN A 112 13.32 1.42 -2.95
CA ASN A 112 14.30 2.07 -3.82
C ASN A 112 14.32 3.59 -3.59
N PHE A 113 13.15 4.24 -3.66
CA PHE A 113 13.08 5.69 -3.45
C PHE A 113 13.38 6.07 -1.99
N GLY A 114 12.96 5.27 -1.01
CA GLY A 114 13.28 5.51 0.39
C GLY A 114 14.78 5.39 0.68
N ILE A 115 15.48 4.42 0.07
CA ILE A 115 16.94 4.35 0.15
C ILE A 115 17.58 5.61 -0.44
N ALA A 116 17.17 6.04 -1.64
CA ALA A 116 17.73 7.25 -2.23
C ALA A 116 17.50 8.48 -1.34
N GLN A 117 16.31 8.65 -0.76
CA GLN A 117 16.02 9.75 0.16
C GLN A 117 16.88 9.71 1.43
N ASP A 118 16.96 8.54 2.08
CA ASP A 118 17.67 8.40 3.35
C ASP A 118 19.18 8.60 3.22
N TYR A 119 19.75 8.26 2.06
CA TYR A 119 21.18 8.38 1.77
C TYR A 119 21.52 9.60 0.90
N GLN A 120 20.56 10.51 0.67
CA GLN A 120 20.74 11.70 -0.19
C GLN A 120 21.31 11.34 -1.57
N GLY A 121 20.88 10.20 -2.09
CA GLY A 121 21.25 9.65 -3.39
C GLY A 121 20.16 9.84 -4.44
N GLU A 122 20.24 9.04 -5.50
CA GLU A 122 19.35 9.12 -6.64
C GLU A 122 18.52 7.84 -6.81
N CYS A 123 17.28 7.99 -7.30
CA CYS A 123 16.46 6.87 -7.73
C CYS A 123 15.83 7.16 -9.09
N ASN A 124 16.16 6.35 -10.10
CA ASN A 124 15.57 6.49 -11.43
C ASN A 124 14.19 5.81 -11.48
N LEU A 125 13.30 6.35 -12.31
CA LEU A 125 12.13 5.61 -12.82
C LEU A 125 12.47 5.15 -14.23
N ARG A 126 12.54 3.83 -14.44
CA ARG A 126 12.82 3.25 -15.75
C ARG A 126 11.68 2.36 -16.19
N PHE A 127 11.18 2.54 -17.40
CA PHE A 127 10.31 1.54 -18.01
C PHE A 127 11.16 0.48 -18.67
N ASP A 128 11.01 -0.78 -18.24
CA ASP A 128 11.63 -1.92 -18.91
C ASP A 128 10.74 -2.34 -20.08
N ASP A 129 10.79 -1.53 -21.14
CA ASP A 129 9.97 -1.61 -22.34
C ASP A 129 10.64 -2.44 -23.45
N THR A 130 11.03 -3.67 -23.13
CA THR A 130 11.74 -4.56 -24.08
C THR A 130 10.80 -5.45 -24.90
N ASN A 131 9.49 -5.37 -24.66
CA ASN A 131 8.51 -6.25 -25.27
C ASN A 131 7.31 -5.48 -25.87
N PRO A 132 7.41 -5.08 -27.15
CA PRO A 132 6.46 -4.16 -27.79
C PRO A 132 5.01 -4.66 -27.86
N VAL A 133 4.76 -5.96 -27.68
CA VAL A 133 3.42 -6.56 -27.80
C VAL A 133 2.57 -6.38 -26.54
N LYS A 134 3.20 -6.15 -25.37
CA LYS A 134 2.51 -6.15 -24.07
C LYS A 134 2.42 -4.77 -23.43
N GLU A 135 2.93 -3.75 -24.10
CA GLU A 135 3.20 -2.45 -23.51
C GLU A 135 2.21 -1.41 -24.05
N ASP A 136 1.72 -0.56 -23.16
CA ASP A 136 0.75 0.49 -23.50
C ASP A 136 1.14 1.80 -22.80
N MET A 137 0.97 2.92 -23.51
CA MET A 137 1.15 4.26 -22.96
C MET A 137 0.20 4.54 -21.78
N GLU A 138 -0.97 3.90 -21.74
CA GLU A 138 -1.86 3.94 -20.58
C GLU A 138 -1.13 3.49 -19.29
N PHE A 139 -0.39 2.38 -19.35
CA PHE A 139 0.32 1.85 -18.20
C PHE A 139 1.50 2.72 -17.80
N VAL A 140 2.23 3.30 -18.77
CA VAL A 140 3.30 4.27 -18.51
C VAL A 140 2.79 5.46 -17.69
N GLU A 141 1.68 6.07 -18.12
CA GLU A 141 1.11 7.23 -17.43
C GLU A 141 0.50 6.87 -16.07
N SER A 142 -0.12 5.70 -15.94
CA SER A 142 -0.62 5.23 -14.65
C SER A 142 0.52 4.98 -13.65
N ILE A 143 1.60 4.33 -14.08
CA ILE A 143 2.76 4.04 -13.24
C ILE A 143 3.39 5.34 -12.71
N LYS A 144 3.60 6.34 -13.59
CA LYS A 144 4.11 7.67 -13.19
C LYS A 144 3.22 8.32 -12.14
N ARG A 145 1.90 8.33 -12.39
CA ARG A 145 0.91 8.90 -11.46
C ARG A 145 0.93 8.20 -10.10
N ASP A 146 1.02 6.88 -10.08
CA ASP A 146 1.03 6.09 -8.86
C ASP A 146 2.31 6.30 -8.03
N VAL A 147 3.48 6.39 -8.68
CA VAL A 147 4.75 6.73 -8.01
C VAL A 147 4.68 8.12 -7.38
N GLN A 148 4.18 9.12 -8.12
CA GLN A 148 4.01 10.49 -7.62
C GLN A 148 2.99 10.57 -6.49
N TRP A 149 1.86 9.87 -6.63
CA TRP A 149 0.82 9.84 -5.59
C TRP A 149 1.34 9.19 -4.30
N LEU A 150 2.20 8.17 -4.40
CA LEU A 150 2.90 7.59 -3.25
C LEU A 150 3.90 8.56 -2.59
N GLY A 151 4.11 9.76 -3.13
CA GLY A 151 4.93 10.82 -2.55
C GLY A 151 6.41 10.74 -2.92
N PHE A 152 6.75 10.03 -3.99
CA PHE A 152 8.13 9.89 -4.45
C PHE A 152 8.36 10.63 -5.77
N SER A 153 9.58 11.11 -5.95
CA SER A 153 10.08 11.76 -7.16
C SER A 153 11.32 11.02 -7.65
N TRP A 154 11.43 10.83 -8.95
CA TRP A 154 12.62 10.23 -9.58
C TRP A 154 13.67 11.27 -9.96
N SER A 155 14.91 10.81 -10.11
CA SER A 155 16.04 11.62 -10.56
C SER A 155 15.98 11.85 -12.07
N GLY A 156 16.13 13.11 -12.49
CA GLY A 156 16.15 13.51 -13.90
C GLY A 156 14.90 13.10 -14.69
N ASP A 157 15.11 12.82 -15.97
CA ASP A 157 14.04 12.36 -16.85
C ASP A 157 13.71 10.87 -16.62
N VAL A 158 12.45 10.51 -16.91
CA VAL A 158 12.02 9.12 -17.02
C VAL A 158 12.90 8.41 -18.04
N ARG A 159 13.38 7.22 -17.70
CA ARG A 159 14.20 6.39 -18.60
C ARG A 159 13.35 5.32 -19.25
N TYR A 160 13.73 4.92 -20.45
CA TYR A 160 13.20 3.75 -21.12
C TYR A 160 14.36 2.83 -21.46
N SER A 161 14.20 1.53 -21.25
CA SER A 161 15.19 0.56 -21.72
C SER A 161 15.35 0.64 -23.25
N SER A 162 14.31 1.06 -23.96
CA SER A 162 14.35 1.35 -25.39
C SER A 162 15.23 2.54 -25.79
N ASP A 163 15.54 3.47 -24.87
CA ASP A 163 16.55 4.52 -25.08
C ASP A 163 17.94 3.94 -25.32
N TYR A 164 18.17 2.70 -24.87
CA TYR A 164 19.45 2.01 -24.92
C TYR A 164 19.53 0.95 -26.01
N PHE A 165 18.53 0.79 -26.88
CA PHE A 165 18.53 -0.26 -27.91
C PHE A 165 19.74 -0.19 -28.85
N ASP A 166 20.19 1.01 -29.23
CA ASP A 166 21.39 1.17 -30.04
C ASP A 166 22.64 0.68 -29.29
N GLN A 167 22.80 1.03 -28.01
CA GLN A 167 23.91 0.58 -27.16
C GLN A 167 23.87 -0.93 -26.93
N LEU A 168 22.69 -1.48 -26.63
CA LEU A 168 22.47 -2.92 -26.45
C LEU A 168 22.86 -3.69 -27.72
N TYR A 169 22.53 -3.16 -28.90
CA TYR A 169 22.94 -3.75 -30.17
C TYR A 169 24.47 -3.77 -30.31
N GLN A 170 25.15 -2.67 -29.96
CA GLN A 170 26.61 -2.61 -30.01
C GLN A 170 27.27 -3.58 -29.02
N TYR A 171 26.72 -3.74 -27.81
CA TYR A 171 27.22 -4.73 -26.85
C TYR A 171 26.98 -6.17 -27.33
N ALA A 172 25.87 -6.44 -28.01
CA ALA A 172 25.66 -7.73 -28.64
C ALA A 172 26.69 -8.00 -29.75
N VAL A 173 26.99 -7.01 -30.59
CA VAL A 173 28.05 -7.08 -31.60
C VAL A 173 29.42 -7.30 -30.96
N GLU A 174 29.72 -6.64 -29.84
CA GLU A 174 30.96 -6.85 -29.08
C GLU A 174 31.07 -8.31 -28.58
N LEU A 175 30.00 -8.86 -28.00
CA LEU A 175 29.98 -10.26 -27.54
C LEU A 175 30.19 -11.24 -28.70
N ILE A 176 29.59 -10.98 -29.86
CA ILE A 176 29.84 -11.78 -31.09
C ILE A 176 31.32 -11.66 -31.48
N GLY A 177 31.89 -10.45 -31.48
CA GLY A 177 33.30 -10.20 -31.78
C GLY A 177 34.27 -10.94 -30.86
N LYS A 178 33.89 -11.16 -29.61
CA LYS A 178 34.64 -11.97 -28.62
C LYS A 178 34.37 -13.48 -28.72
N GLY A 179 33.49 -13.92 -29.62
CA GLY A 179 33.05 -15.32 -29.72
C GLY A 179 32.15 -15.78 -28.57
N LEU A 180 31.61 -14.84 -27.79
CA LEU A 180 30.77 -15.04 -26.61
C LEU A 180 29.27 -14.97 -26.91
N ALA A 181 28.89 -14.77 -28.17
CA ALA A 181 27.51 -14.87 -28.63
C ALA A 181 27.46 -15.47 -30.05
N TYR A 182 26.34 -16.10 -30.40
CA TYR A 182 26.12 -16.70 -31.71
C TYR A 182 24.64 -16.66 -32.09
N VAL A 183 24.36 -16.65 -33.39
CA VAL A 183 23.00 -16.77 -33.93
C VAL A 183 22.61 -18.24 -33.98
N ASP A 184 21.53 -18.58 -33.28
CA ASP A 184 20.94 -19.91 -33.24
C ASP A 184 19.68 -19.94 -34.09
N GLU A 185 19.57 -20.97 -34.95
CA GLU A 185 18.42 -21.20 -35.84
C GLU A 185 17.58 -22.41 -35.41
N LEU A 186 17.89 -23.00 -34.24
CA LEU A 186 16.99 -23.94 -33.61
C LEU A 186 15.63 -23.28 -33.35
N THR A 187 14.57 -24.04 -33.60
CA THR A 187 13.20 -23.63 -33.26
C THR A 187 13.05 -23.45 -31.74
N PRO A 188 12.05 -22.69 -31.26
CA PRO A 188 11.79 -22.53 -29.82
C PRO A 188 11.63 -23.87 -29.08
N GLU A 189 10.99 -24.85 -29.72
CA GLU A 189 10.81 -26.21 -29.20
C GLU A 189 12.15 -26.96 -29.09
N GLU A 190 12.99 -26.88 -30.12
CA GLU A 190 14.33 -27.47 -30.10
C GLU A 190 15.23 -26.79 -29.07
N ILE A 191 15.20 -25.46 -28.94
CA ILE A 191 15.94 -24.75 -27.88
C ILE A 191 15.55 -25.29 -26.51
N ARG A 192 14.25 -25.57 -26.28
CA ARG A 192 13.78 -26.15 -25.02
C ARG A 192 14.30 -27.58 -24.82
N GLU A 193 14.30 -28.41 -25.85
CA GLU A 193 14.86 -29.76 -25.81
C GLU A 193 16.38 -29.72 -25.51
N TYR A 194 17.11 -28.87 -26.23
CA TYR A 194 18.57 -28.73 -26.12
C TYR A 194 19.01 -28.12 -24.79
N ARG A 195 18.15 -27.34 -24.13
CA ARG A 195 18.41 -26.76 -22.80
C ARG A 195 18.54 -27.81 -21.71
N GLY A 196 17.98 -29.00 -21.88
CA GLY A 196 17.93 -30.04 -20.85
C GLY A 196 16.91 -29.73 -19.75
N THR A 197 17.10 -30.31 -18.57
CA THR A 197 16.18 -30.18 -17.43
C THR A 197 16.91 -29.76 -16.16
N LEU A 198 16.19 -29.66 -15.04
CA LEU A 198 16.80 -29.45 -13.72
C LEU A 198 17.74 -30.59 -13.30
N THR A 199 17.60 -31.78 -13.90
CA THR A 199 18.37 -32.99 -13.56
C THR A 199 19.31 -33.45 -14.66
N ALA A 200 19.09 -33.03 -15.92
CA ALA A 200 19.90 -33.39 -17.06
C ALA A 200 20.58 -32.15 -17.68
N PRO A 201 21.88 -32.21 -18.02
CA PRO A 201 22.57 -31.11 -18.68
C PRO A 201 21.98 -30.84 -20.07
N GLY A 202 22.19 -29.62 -20.57
CA GLY A 202 21.88 -29.28 -21.95
C GLY A 202 22.93 -29.82 -22.93
N LYS A 203 22.63 -29.72 -24.22
CA LYS A 203 23.53 -30.06 -25.34
C LYS A 203 23.75 -28.83 -26.22
N ASN A 204 24.95 -28.69 -26.76
CA ASN A 204 25.29 -27.58 -27.66
C ASN A 204 24.38 -27.58 -28.90
N SER A 205 23.93 -26.39 -29.30
CA SER A 205 23.28 -26.19 -30.60
C SER A 205 24.25 -26.56 -31.73
N PRO A 206 23.78 -27.15 -32.84
CA PRO A 206 24.62 -27.37 -34.02
C PRO A 206 25.18 -26.07 -34.62
N TYR A 207 24.57 -24.92 -34.30
CA TYR A 207 24.98 -23.60 -34.77
C TYR A 207 25.96 -22.89 -33.80
N ARG A 208 26.30 -23.52 -32.67
CA ARG A 208 27.08 -22.89 -31.59
C ARG A 208 28.49 -22.47 -31.99
N ASP A 209 29.10 -23.19 -32.93
CA ASP A 209 30.51 -23.01 -33.33
C ASP A 209 30.67 -22.22 -34.65
N ARG A 210 29.64 -21.48 -35.07
CA ARG A 210 29.72 -20.50 -36.17
C ARG A 210 30.87 -19.51 -35.96
N SER A 211 31.49 -19.09 -37.05
CA SER A 211 32.55 -18.07 -37.01
C SER A 211 31.99 -16.71 -36.60
N VAL A 212 32.87 -15.80 -36.17
CA VAL A 212 32.48 -14.42 -35.81
C VAL A 212 31.83 -13.72 -37.01
N GLU A 213 32.41 -13.86 -38.19
CA GLU A 213 31.95 -13.24 -39.43
C GLU A 213 30.56 -13.73 -39.83
N GLU A 214 30.30 -15.04 -39.72
CA GLU A 214 28.99 -15.61 -40.00
C GLU A 214 27.94 -15.09 -39.02
N ASN A 215 28.26 -15.04 -37.72
CA ASN A 215 27.34 -14.55 -36.70
C ASN A 215 27.03 -13.05 -36.88
N LEU A 216 28.02 -12.22 -37.20
CA LEU A 216 27.80 -10.79 -37.48
C LEU A 216 26.88 -10.60 -38.69
N ALA A 217 27.12 -11.35 -39.78
CA ALA A 217 26.29 -11.28 -40.97
C ALA A 217 24.85 -11.72 -40.69
N LEU A 218 24.66 -12.82 -39.95
CA LEU A 218 23.33 -13.32 -39.60
C LEU A 218 22.60 -12.38 -38.63
N PHE A 219 23.29 -11.80 -37.65
CA PHE A 219 22.66 -10.89 -36.70
C PHE A 219 22.22 -9.58 -37.38
N GLU A 220 23.01 -9.07 -38.33
CA GLU A 220 22.61 -7.92 -39.16
C GLU A 220 21.39 -8.26 -40.03
N LYS A 221 21.32 -9.46 -40.62
CA LYS A 221 20.11 -9.94 -41.33
C LYS A 221 18.89 -10.01 -40.42
N MET A 222 19.05 -10.46 -39.18
CA MET A 222 17.97 -10.45 -38.19
C MET A 222 17.49 -9.01 -37.94
N ARG A 223 18.41 -8.06 -37.75
CA ARG A 223 18.10 -6.63 -37.57
C ARG A 223 17.35 -6.04 -38.77
N ASN A 224 17.73 -6.44 -39.99
CA ASN A 224 17.12 -5.99 -41.24
C ASN A 224 15.77 -6.66 -41.55
N GLY A 225 15.29 -7.57 -40.69
CA GLY A 225 14.01 -8.24 -40.87
C GLY A 225 14.01 -9.33 -41.95
N GLU A 226 15.17 -9.86 -42.30
CA GLU A 226 15.30 -10.92 -43.33
C GLU A 226 14.90 -12.31 -42.81
N PHE A 227 14.67 -12.45 -41.51
CA PHE A 227 14.19 -13.68 -40.87
C PHE A 227 12.79 -13.50 -40.30
N ALA A 228 11.94 -14.52 -40.45
CA ALA A 228 10.64 -14.56 -39.78
C ALA A 228 10.77 -14.76 -38.26
N GLU A 229 9.73 -14.41 -37.50
CA GLU A 229 9.71 -14.61 -36.04
C GLU A 229 9.98 -16.07 -35.68
N GLY A 230 10.79 -16.28 -34.64
CA GLY A 230 11.16 -17.61 -34.14
C GLY A 230 12.06 -18.44 -35.06
N LYS A 231 12.51 -17.91 -36.20
CA LYS A 231 13.46 -18.60 -37.10
C LYS A 231 14.92 -18.42 -36.72
N ALA A 232 15.25 -17.34 -36.02
CA ALA A 232 16.58 -17.11 -35.51
C ALA A 232 16.52 -16.30 -34.21
N CYS A 233 17.51 -16.51 -33.34
CA CYS A 233 17.73 -15.70 -32.14
C CYS A 233 19.24 -15.56 -31.86
N LEU A 234 19.63 -14.47 -31.18
CA LEU A 234 21.00 -14.34 -30.69
C LEU A 234 21.08 -14.98 -29.31
N ARG A 235 22.04 -15.85 -29.07
CA ARG A 235 22.29 -16.48 -27.76
C ARG A 235 23.69 -16.15 -27.26
N ALA A 236 23.81 -15.96 -25.95
CA ALA A 236 25.13 -15.95 -25.31
C ALA A 236 25.74 -17.35 -25.39
N LYS A 237 27.07 -17.43 -25.49
CA LYS A 237 27.85 -18.66 -25.50
C LYS A 237 28.50 -18.81 -24.13
N ILE A 238 27.84 -19.55 -23.24
CA ILE A 238 28.24 -19.72 -21.84
C ILE A 238 28.54 -21.20 -21.59
N ASP A 239 27.64 -21.92 -20.91
CA ASP A 239 27.85 -23.32 -20.53
C ASP A 239 26.52 -24.09 -20.54
N MET A 240 26.32 -24.93 -21.54
CA MET A 240 25.15 -25.79 -21.68
C MET A 240 25.03 -26.86 -20.59
N ALA A 241 26.12 -27.19 -19.88
CA ALA A 241 26.12 -28.15 -18.78
C ALA A 241 25.91 -27.49 -17.40
N SER A 242 25.80 -26.16 -17.33
CA SER A 242 25.66 -25.45 -16.06
C SER A 242 24.49 -25.97 -15.22
N SER A 243 24.67 -26.04 -13.90
CA SER A 243 23.58 -26.32 -12.96
C SER A 243 22.54 -25.19 -12.93
N PHE A 244 22.92 -23.98 -13.34
CA PHE A 244 22.02 -22.84 -13.48
C PHE A 244 21.44 -22.80 -14.88
N ILE A 245 20.14 -23.04 -15.01
CA ILE A 245 19.43 -23.06 -16.31
C ILE A 245 19.59 -21.74 -17.07
N VAL A 246 19.65 -20.62 -16.36
CA VAL A 246 19.84 -19.29 -16.94
C VAL A 246 21.21 -19.10 -17.62
N MET A 247 22.22 -19.91 -17.24
CA MET A 247 23.56 -19.89 -17.83
C MET A 247 23.70 -20.84 -19.03
N ARG A 248 22.64 -21.57 -19.40
CA ARG A 248 22.64 -22.49 -20.55
C ARG A 248 22.33 -21.76 -21.84
N ASP A 249 23.33 -21.05 -22.33
CA ASP A 249 23.29 -20.20 -23.53
C ASP A 249 21.98 -19.38 -23.61
N PRO A 250 21.75 -18.42 -22.70
CA PRO A 250 20.53 -17.63 -22.67
C PRO A 250 20.35 -16.83 -23.97
N VAL A 251 19.09 -16.64 -24.37
CA VAL A 251 18.74 -15.79 -25.52
C VAL A 251 18.98 -14.33 -25.13
N LEU A 252 19.72 -13.59 -25.96
CA LEU A 252 19.98 -12.17 -25.82
C LEU A 252 19.04 -11.32 -26.67
N TYR A 253 18.74 -11.75 -27.90
CA TYR A 253 17.81 -11.09 -28.81
C TYR A 253 16.86 -12.07 -29.46
N ARG A 254 15.62 -11.63 -29.69
CA ARG A 254 14.60 -12.36 -30.45
C ARG A 254 13.98 -11.46 -31.52
N ILE A 255 13.55 -12.06 -32.63
CA ILE A 255 12.81 -11.35 -33.68
C ILE A 255 11.36 -11.18 -33.26
N LYS A 256 10.83 -9.97 -33.42
CA LYS A 256 9.40 -9.66 -33.41
C LYS A 256 9.09 -8.52 -34.38
N PHE A 257 8.07 -8.68 -35.21
CA PHE A 257 7.54 -7.63 -36.09
C PHE A 257 6.33 -6.99 -35.43
N ALA A 258 6.59 -6.15 -34.43
CA ALA A 258 5.58 -5.39 -33.71
C ALA A 258 6.04 -3.95 -33.53
N GLU A 259 5.12 -3.00 -33.65
CA GLU A 259 5.41 -1.59 -33.42
C GLU A 259 5.70 -1.35 -31.93
N HIS A 260 6.78 -0.63 -31.63
CA HIS A 260 7.17 -0.28 -30.28
C HIS A 260 6.71 1.14 -29.93
N HIS A 261 6.14 1.35 -28.74
CA HIS A 261 5.53 2.63 -28.37
C HIS A 261 6.51 3.82 -28.37
N GLN A 262 7.77 3.64 -27.99
CA GLN A 262 8.83 4.67 -28.14
C GLN A 262 9.52 4.68 -29.52
N THR A 263 9.96 3.52 -30.04
CA THR A 263 10.87 3.44 -31.19
C THR A 263 10.19 3.15 -32.53
N GLY A 264 8.85 3.05 -32.54
CA GLY A 264 8.06 2.72 -33.71
C GLY A 264 8.49 1.40 -34.34
N ASN A 265 8.70 1.40 -35.66
CA ASN A 265 9.16 0.24 -36.43
C ASN A 265 10.67 0.29 -36.75
N LYS A 266 11.47 1.05 -35.99
CA LYS A 266 12.93 1.12 -36.18
C LYS A 266 13.60 -0.24 -35.96
N TRP A 267 13.03 -1.06 -35.09
CA TRP A 267 13.57 -2.35 -34.68
C TRP A 267 12.60 -3.48 -35.01
N CYS A 268 13.14 -4.62 -35.43
CA CYS A 268 12.40 -5.89 -35.51
C CYS A 268 13.06 -7.01 -34.70
N ILE A 269 14.14 -6.68 -33.99
CA ILE A 269 14.78 -7.52 -33.00
C ILE A 269 14.74 -6.78 -31.67
N TYR A 270 14.38 -7.49 -30.61
CA TYR A 270 14.25 -6.91 -29.27
C TYR A 270 15.12 -7.69 -28.29
N PRO A 271 15.85 -6.97 -27.42
CA PRO A 271 16.70 -7.61 -26.43
C PRO A 271 15.84 -8.29 -25.36
N MET A 272 16.40 -9.31 -24.72
CA MET A 272 15.77 -10.00 -23.60
C MET A 272 16.04 -9.28 -22.28
N TYR A 273 15.18 -9.51 -21.28
CA TYR A 273 15.28 -8.91 -19.94
C TYR A 273 16.68 -9.00 -19.34
N ASP A 274 17.27 -10.20 -19.28
CA ASP A 274 18.57 -10.41 -18.62
C ASP A 274 19.73 -9.65 -19.28
N PHE A 275 19.68 -9.47 -20.60
CA PHE A 275 20.67 -8.70 -21.34
C PHE A 275 20.47 -7.20 -21.15
N THR A 276 19.21 -6.77 -21.14
CA THR A 276 18.85 -5.36 -21.05
C THR A 276 19.09 -4.78 -19.66
N HIS A 277 18.66 -5.50 -18.64
CA HIS A 277 18.52 -4.97 -17.29
C HIS A 277 19.86 -4.56 -16.68
N CYS A 278 20.88 -5.43 -16.79
CA CYS A 278 22.22 -5.16 -16.28
C CYS A 278 22.93 -4.02 -17.02
N ILE A 279 22.80 -3.98 -18.35
CA ILE A 279 23.40 -2.94 -19.18
C ILE A 279 22.73 -1.59 -18.90
N SER A 280 21.40 -1.56 -18.77
CA SER A 280 20.66 -0.34 -18.41
C SER A 280 21.12 0.20 -17.05
N ASP A 281 21.23 -0.68 -16.04
CA ASP A 281 21.73 -0.30 -14.72
C ASP A 281 23.16 0.27 -14.78
N ALA A 282 24.03 -0.30 -15.60
CA ALA A 282 25.40 0.18 -15.74
C ALA A 282 25.49 1.51 -16.52
N LEU A 283 24.70 1.68 -17.60
CA LEU A 283 24.63 2.94 -18.35
C LEU A 283 24.08 4.09 -17.50
N GLU A 284 23.19 3.78 -16.55
CA GLU A 284 22.61 4.75 -15.64
C GLU A 284 23.44 5.04 -14.39
N GLY A 285 24.54 4.31 -14.15
CA GLY A 285 25.37 4.49 -12.97
C GLY A 285 24.76 3.94 -11.68
N ILE A 286 23.81 3.00 -11.78
CA ILE A 286 23.19 2.35 -10.62
C ILE A 286 24.28 1.69 -9.76
N THR A 287 24.20 1.87 -8.44
CA THR A 287 25.13 1.20 -7.52
C THR A 287 24.50 -0.07 -6.94
N HIS A 288 23.22 0.03 -6.57
CA HIS A 288 22.48 -1.06 -5.91
C HIS A 288 21.22 -1.40 -6.73
N SER A 289 21.31 -2.48 -7.50
CA SER A 289 20.23 -3.01 -8.33
C SER A 289 19.32 -3.90 -7.49
N LEU A 290 18.18 -3.37 -7.02
CA LEU A 290 17.29 -4.08 -6.11
C LEU A 290 16.17 -4.78 -6.88
N CYS A 291 15.98 -6.08 -6.65
CA CYS A 291 14.92 -6.88 -7.29
C CYS A 291 14.38 -7.95 -6.33
N THR A 292 13.42 -8.76 -6.79
CA THR A 292 12.82 -9.82 -5.98
C THR A 292 13.56 -11.15 -6.10
N LEU A 293 13.34 -12.07 -5.16
CA LEU A 293 14.03 -13.37 -5.08
C LEU A 293 13.91 -14.23 -6.34
N GLU A 294 12.89 -14.05 -7.17
CA GLU A 294 12.75 -14.79 -8.43
C GLU A 294 13.94 -14.57 -9.39
N PHE A 295 14.69 -13.47 -9.24
CA PHE A 295 15.84 -13.11 -10.07
C PHE A 295 17.20 -13.48 -9.45
N GLN A 296 17.21 -14.24 -8.34
CA GLN A 296 18.46 -14.60 -7.67
C GLN A 296 19.40 -15.40 -8.60
N ASP A 297 18.86 -16.34 -9.38
CA ASP A 297 19.62 -17.08 -10.40
C ASP A 297 20.07 -16.20 -11.55
N ASN A 298 19.23 -15.25 -11.96
CA ASN A 298 19.55 -14.28 -13.00
C ASN A 298 20.75 -13.40 -12.64
N ARG A 299 21.06 -13.17 -11.34
CA ARG A 299 22.28 -12.46 -10.93
C ARG A 299 23.56 -13.02 -11.57
N ARG A 300 23.63 -14.34 -11.78
CA ARG A 300 24.82 -14.97 -12.36
C ARG A 300 25.00 -14.53 -13.82
N LEU A 301 23.90 -14.41 -14.55
CA LEU A 301 23.90 -13.89 -15.92
C LEU A 301 24.10 -12.38 -15.95
N TYR A 302 23.50 -11.65 -15.01
CA TYR A 302 23.72 -10.22 -14.79
C TYR A 302 25.22 -9.90 -14.68
N ASP A 303 25.92 -10.61 -13.77
CA ASP A 303 27.37 -10.43 -13.58
C ASP A 303 28.14 -10.88 -14.83
N TRP A 304 27.78 -12.02 -15.44
CA TRP A 304 28.45 -12.50 -16.66
C TRP A 304 28.38 -11.49 -17.80
N VAL A 305 27.23 -10.83 -18.04
CA VAL A 305 27.13 -9.84 -19.11
C VAL A 305 28.09 -8.67 -18.85
N LEU A 306 28.07 -8.11 -17.64
CA LEU A 306 28.90 -6.95 -17.30
C LEU A 306 30.40 -7.28 -17.29
N ASP A 307 30.78 -8.49 -16.87
CA ASP A 307 32.17 -8.97 -16.90
C ASP A 307 32.70 -9.15 -18.34
N ASN A 308 31.82 -9.31 -19.33
CA ASN A 308 32.19 -9.69 -20.70
C ASN A 308 31.97 -8.59 -21.75
N ILE A 309 31.49 -7.41 -21.36
CA ILE A 309 31.35 -6.24 -22.24
C ILE A 309 32.23 -5.07 -21.77
N THR A 310 32.49 -4.11 -22.65
CA THR A 310 33.28 -2.92 -22.30
C THR A 310 32.36 -1.85 -21.72
N ILE A 311 32.13 -1.91 -20.41
CA ILE A 311 31.29 -0.96 -19.67
C ILE A 311 32.01 -0.49 -18.40
N PRO A 312 31.96 0.81 -18.03
CA PRO A 312 32.86 1.35 -17.01
C PRO A 312 32.47 1.01 -15.57
N VAL A 313 31.24 0.57 -15.34
CA VAL A 313 30.71 0.32 -13.99
C VAL A 313 30.06 -1.05 -13.91
N HIS A 314 30.10 -1.64 -12.71
CA HIS A 314 29.51 -2.95 -12.40
C HIS A 314 28.54 -2.81 -11.22
N PRO A 315 27.27 -2.42 -11.47
CA PRO A 315 26.25 -2.37 -10.43
C PRO A 315 26.07 -3.74 -9.77
N ARG A 316 25.69 -3.78 -8.49
CA ARG A 316 25.47 -5.06 -7.78
C ARG A 316 23.99 -5.33 -7.55
N GLN A 317 23.56 -6.56 -7.87
CA GLN A 317 22.20 -7.01 -7.66
C GLN A 317 21.98 -7.58 -6.25
N TYR A 318 20.94 -7.10 -5.57
CA TYR A 318 20.51 -7.60 -4.26
C TYR A 318 19.01 -7.92 -4.27
N GLU A 319 18.67 -9.14 -3.86
CA GLU A 319 17.29 -9.64 -3.91
C GLU A 319 16.60 -9.58 -2.55
N PHE A 320 15.31 -9.22 -2.54
CA PHE A 320 14.44 -9.27 -1.36
C PHE A 320 13.16 -10.07 -1.64
N SER A 321 12.50 -10.57 -0.60
CA SER A 321 11.25 -11.31 -0.76
C SER A 321 10.12 -10.41 -1.25
N ARG A 322 9.34 -10.90 -2.20
CA ARG A 322 8.14 -10.22 -2.68
C ARG A 322 7.10 -10.10 -1.56
N LEU A 323 6.17 -9.15 -1.69
CA LEU A 323 5.00 -9.11 -0.83
C LEU A 323 3.96 -10.13 -1.31
N ASN A 324 3.50 -10.99 -0.42
CA ASN A 324 2.23 -11.71 -0.58
C ASN A 324 1.28 -11.25 0.53
N LEU A 325 0.02 -11.06 0.18
CA LEU A 325 -1.03 -10.67 1.13
C LEU A 325 -2.11 -11.75 1.13
N GLU A 326 -2.64 -12.08 2.31
CA GLU A 326 -3.77 -12.99 2.40
C GLU A 326 -4.98 -12.44 1.66
N TYR A 327 -5.83 -13.35 1.17
CA TYR A 327 -7.08 -13.04 0.45
C TYR A 327 -6.89 -12.19 -0.80
N ALA A 328 -5.71 -12.27 -1.42
CA ALA A 328 -5.37 -11.50 -2.61
C ALA A 328 -4.49 -12.28 -3.61
N VAL A 329 -4.50 -11.81 -4.86
CA VAL A 329 -3.58 -12.26 -5.91
C VAL A 329 -2.69 -11.11 -6.34
N MET A 330 -1.37 -11.31 -6.33
CA MET A 330 -0.38 -10.31 -6.75
C MET A 330 0.16 -10.55 -8.17
N SER A 331 -0.27 -11.64 -8.82
CA SER A 331 0.20 -11.95 -10.18
C SER A 331 -0.46 -11.02 -11.20
N LYS A 332 0.34 -10.26 -11.96
CA LYS A 332 -0.15 -9.43 -13.06
C LYS A 332 -1.08 -10.20 -14.01
N ARG A 333 -0.71 -11.44 -14.40
CA ARG A 333 -1.56 -12.30 -15.24
C ARG A 333 -2.96 -12.53 -14.65
N LYS A 334 -3.05 -12.83 -13.34
CA LYS A 334 -4.33 -13.06 -12.66
C LYS A 334 -5.13 -11.75 -12.52
N LEU A 335 -4.45 -10.62 -12.25
CA LEU A 335 -5.09 -9.31 -12.20
C LEU A 335 -5.64 -8.87 -13.57
N THR A 336 -4.87 -9.05 -14.64
CA THR A 336 -5.34 -8.82 -16.01
C THR A 336 -6.56 -9.66 -16.31
N GLN A 337 -6.57 -10.94 -15.92
CA GLN A 337 -7.71 -11.83 -16.12
C GLN A 337 -8.98 -11.33 -15.41
N LEU A 338 -8.88 -10.88 -14.16
CA LEU A 338 -10.01 -10.28 -13.43
C LEU A 338 -10.62 -9.09 -14.19
N VAL A 339 -9.76 -8.23 -14.76
CA VAL A 339 -10.18 -7.06 -15.52
C VAL A 339 -10.75 -7.44 -16.88
N SER A 340 -10.06 -8.28 -17.66
CA SER A 340 -10.47 -8.65 -19.02
C SER A 340 -11.77 -9.45 -19.05
N GLU A 341 -11.99 -10.29 -18.03
CA GLU A 341 -13.21 -11.08 -17.89
C GLU A 341 -14.32 -10.35 -17.09
N LYS A 342 -14.08 -9.09 -16.70
CA LYS A 342 -15.05 -8.22 -16.01
C LYS A 342 -15.57 -8.76 -14.66
N HIS A 343 -14.71 -9.44 -13.90
CA HIS A 343 -14.98 -9.78 -12.49
C HIS A 343 -14.87 -8.55 -11.57
N VAL A 344 -14.19 -7.51 -12.05
CA VAL A 344 -14.02 -6.19 -11.40
C VAL A 344 -14.30 -5.08 -12.41
N GLU A 345 -14.58 -3.85 -11.93
CA GLU A 345 -14.92 -2.69 -12.78
C GLU A 345 -13.76 -2.26 -13.70
N GLY A 346 -12.51 -2.53 -13.29
CA GLY A 346 -11.30 -2.10 -13.97
C GLY A 346 -10.08 -2.27 -13.09
N TRP A 347 -8.93 -1.74 -13.53
CA TRP A 347 -7.71 -1.76 -12.73
C TRP A 347 -7.80 -0.92 -11.46
N ASP A 348 -8.67 0.08 -11.42
CA ASP A 348 -8.90 0.96 -10.27
C ASP A 348 -10.11 0.56 -9.42
N ASP A 349 -10.71 -0.62 -9.64
CA ASP A 349 -11.78 -1.13 -8.80
C ASP A 349 -11.34 -1.13 -7.31
N PRO A 350 -12.14 -0.59 -6.37
CA PRO A 350 -11.74 -0.49 -4.96
C PRO A 350 -11.53 -1.81 -4.21
N ARG A 351 -11.80 -2.97 -4.84
CA ARG A 351 -11.46 -4.32 -4.34
C ARG A 351 -10.11 -4.81 -4.85
N MET A 352 -9.57 -4.18 -5.89
CA MET A 352 -8.26 -4.48 -6.44
C MET A 352 -7.17 -3.86 -5.55
N LEU A 353 -6.12 -4.63 -5.29
CA LEU A 353 -4.94 -4.15 -4.56
C LEU A 353 -3.93 -3.45 -5.49
N THR A 354 -4.41 -2.88 -6.58
CA THR A 354 -3.67 -1.92 -7.38
C THR A 354 -3.47 -0.63 -6.58
N VAL A 355 -2.42 0.14 -6.89
CA VAL A 355 -2.23 1.44 -6.21
C VAL A 355 -3.39 2.39 -6.54
N SER A 356 -3.88 2.38 -7.79
CA SER A 356 -5.07 3.09 -8.21
C SER A 356 -6.34 2.64 -7.49
N GLY A 357 -6.56 1.33 -7.35
CA GLY A 357 -7.71 0.75 -6.64
C GLY A 357 -7.71 1.12 -5.17
N LEU A 358 -6.56 1.01 -4.50
CA LEU A 358 -6.40 1.43 -3.10
C LEU A 358 -6.62 2.94 -2.93
N ARG A 359 -6.12 3.77 -3.86
CA ARG A 359 -6.37 5.22 -3.85
C ARG A 359 -7.88 5.52 -3.98
N ARG A 360 -8.57 4.91 -4.94
CA ARG A 360 -10.02 5.10 -5.14
C ARG A 360 -10.85 4.53 -3.99
N ARG A 361 -10.36 3.47 -3.35
CA ARG A 361 -10.91 2.90 -2.11
C ARG A 361 -10.80 3.85 -0.92
N GLY A 362 -9.89 4.83 -0.97
CA GLY A 362 -9.68 5.82 0.08
C GLY A 362 -8.47 5.54 0.98
N TYR A 363 -7.57 4.64 0.58
CA TYR A 363 -6.27 4.53 1.24
C TYR A 363 -5.44 5.78 0.98
N THR A 364 -4.68 6.20 1.98
CA THR A 364 -3.73 7.31 1.84
C THR A 364 -2.35 6.80 1.45
N ALA A 365 -1.60 7.59 0.70
CA ALA A 365 -0.20 7.29 0.40
C ALA A 365 0.64 7.09 1.68
N ALA A 366 0.35 7.85 2.73
CA ALA A 366 0.99 7.71 4.04
C ALA A 366 0.75 6.33 4.66
N SER A 367 -0.50 5.84 4.65
CA SER A 367 -0.83 4.51 5.18
C SER A 367 -0.12 3.37 4.43
N ILE A 368 0.06 3.50 3.11
CA ILE A 368 0.74 2.50 2.29
C ILE A 368 2.25 2.51 2.56
N ARG A 369 2.87 3.70 2.69
CA ARG A 369 4.28 3.82 3.08
C ARG A 369 4.53 3.24 4.48
N GLU A 370 3.64 3.54 5.42
CA GLU A 370 3.68 2.99 6.78
C GLU A 370 3.55 1.46 6.78
N PHE A 371 2.62 0.91 5.99
CA PHE A 371 2.50 -0.52 5.80
C PHE A 371 3.80 -1.15 5.26
N CYS A 372 4.38 -0.56 4.21
CA CYS A 372 5.64 -1.03 3.64
C CYS A 372 6.81 -0.96 4.64
N ARG A 373 6.80 0.04 5.54
CA ARG A 373 7.76 0.17 6.65
C ARG A 373 7.58 -0.93 7.69
N ARG A 374 6.33 -1.24 8.10
CA ARG A 374 6.01 -2.25 9.12
C ARG A 374 6.36 -3.67 8.68
N ILE A 375 6.09 -4.05 7.42
CA ILE A 375 6.36 -5.41 6.93
C ILE A 375 7.86 -5.72 6.79
N GLY A 376 8.70 -4.68 6.72
CA GLY A 376 10.15 -4.82 6.60
C GLY A 376 10.63 -5.42 5.28
N ILE A 377 11.95 -5.55 5.18
CA ILE A 377 12.67 -6.02 3.99
C ILE A 377 13.56 -7.19 4.40
N THR A 378 13.24 -8.38 3.91
CA THR A 378 13.94 -9.63 4.25
C THR A 378 14.14 -10.48 2.99
N LYS A 379 14.83 -11.63 3.14
CA LYS A 379 14.92 -12.68 2.11
C LYS A 379 14.00 -13.88 2.42
N GLN A 380 13.12 -13.76 3.40
CA GLN A 380 12.19 -14.82 3.77
C GLN A 380 10.84 -14.57 3.10
N ASP A 381 10.31 -15.59 2.43
CA ASP A 381 8.95 -15.54 1.91
C ASP A 381 7.97 -15.46 3.08
N ASN A 382 7.06 -14.48 2.99
CA ASN A 382 5.99 -14.31 3.95
C ASN A 382 4.66 -14.04 3.25
N ILE A 383 3.58 -14.39 3.93
CA ILE A 383 2.22 -13.97 3.59
C ILE A 383 1.78 -13.07 4.73
N VAL A 384 1.54 -11.80 4.40
CA VAL A 384 1.14 -10.77 5.37
C VAL A 384 -0.39 -10.78 5.49
N GLU A 385 -0.89 -10.69 6.71
CA GLU A 385 -2.31 -10.62 7.00
C GLU A 385 -2.90 -9.29 6.48
N MET A 386 -4.10 -9.35 5.89
CA MET A 386 -4.82 -8.14 5.42
C MET A 386 -5.08 -7.16 6.58
N ALA A 387 -5.28 -7.67 7.79
CA ALA A 387 -5.47 -6.87 9.00
C ALA A 387 -4.31 -5.89 9.25
N SER A 388 -3.07 -6.25 8.88
CA SER A 388 -1.92 -5.35 8.99
C SER A 388 -2.03 -4.14 8.06
N LEU A 389 -2.51 -4.35 6.83
CA LEU A 389 -2.74 -3.26 5.86
C LEU A 389 -3.89 -2.36 6.32
N GLU A 390 -4.99 -2.96 6.77
CA GLU A 390 -6.14 -2.23 7.28
C GLU A 390 -5.84 -1.47 8.57
N SER A 391 -4.97 -1.98 9.44
CA SER A 391 -4.52 -1.27 10.64
C SER A 391 -3.81 0.03 10.27
N CYS A 392 -2.90 0.02 9.29
CA CYS A 392 -2.19 1.24 8.87
C CYS A 392 -3.13 2.34 8.39
N ILE A 393 -4.17 2.01 7.61
CA ILE A 393 -5.15 3.01 7.16
C ILE A 393 -6.09 3.45 8.28
N ARG A 394 -6.48 2.55 9.20
CA ARG A 394 -7.27 2.93 10.38
C ARG A 394 -6.50 3.91 11.27
N ASP A 395 -5.22 3.67 11.51
CA ASP A 395 -4.37 4.53 12.34
C ASP A 395 -4.25 5.93 11.73
N ASP A 396 -3.98 6.01 10.42
CA ASP A 396 -3.87 7.29 9.71
C ASP A 396 -5.20 8.07 9.70
N LEU A 397 -6.30 7.41 9.34
CA LEU A 397 -7.60 8.08 9.26
C LEU A 397 -8.20 8.41 10.63
N ASN A 398 -7.86 7.66 11.69
CA ASN A 398 -8.29 7.99 13.04
C ASN A 398 -7.83 9.40 13.46
N GLU A 399 -6.62 9.75 13.06
CA GLU A 399 -5.98 11.03 13.37
C GLU A 399 -6.37 12.15 12.40
N ASN A 400 -6.61 11.83 11.12
CA ASN A 400 -6.68 12.84 10.07
C ASN A 400 -8.09 13.06 9.51
N ALA A 401 -9.00 12.08 9.60
CA ALA A 401 -10.31 12.18 8.97
C ALA A 401 -11.31 13.00 9.82
N PRO A 402 -11.96 14.04 9.28
CA PRO A 402 -13.09 14.68 9.94
C PRO A 402 -14.25 13.70 10.13
N ARG A 403 -15.01 13.88 11.21
CA ARG A 403 -16.20 13.09 11.54
C ARG A 403 -17.41 13.68 10.83
N ALA A 404 -18.27 12.82 10.36
CA ALA A 404 -19.57 13.17 9.79
C ALA A 404 -20.62 12.11 10.17
N MET A 405 -21.89 12.44 10.04
CA MET A 405 -23.00 11.51 10.22
C MET A 405 -23.54 11.02 8.89
N ALA A 406 -23.71 9.70 8.80
CA ALA A 406 -24.32 9.00 7.69
C ALA A 406 -25.12 7.83 8.25
N VAL A 407 -26.31 7.60 7.68
CA VAL A 407 -27.20 6.49 8.01
C VAL A 407 -27.27 5.59 6.78
N LEU A 408 -26.81 4.35 6.91
CA LEU A 408 -26.63 3.42 5.78
C LEU A 408 -27.86 2.53 5.55
N ASP A 409 -28.59 2.17 6.61
CA ASP A 409 -29.88 1.48 6.52
C ASP A 409 -30.96 2.32 7.25
N PRO A 410 -31.58 3.29 6.58
CA PRO A 410 -32.41 4.29 7.23
C PRO A 410 -33.76 3.73 7.71
N VAL A 411 -34.11 4.04 8.96
CA VAL A 411 -35.48 3.95 9.50
C VAL A 411 -35.90 5.29 10.06
N LYS A 412 -37.14 5.70 9.76
CA LYS A 412 -37.65 7.02 10.15
C LYS A 412 -37.92 7.05 11.66
N LEU A 413 -37.52 8.13 12.30
CA LEU A 413 -37.79 8.40 13.71
C LEU A 413 -38.45 9.77 13.87
N VAL A 414 -39.53 9.84 14.63
CA VAL A 414 -40.29 11.07 14.87
C VAL A 414 -40.30 11.41 16.36
N LEU A 415 -39.89 12.63 16.68
CA LEU A 415 -39.92 13.17 18.04
C LEU A 415 -41.27 13.84 18.31
N GLU A 416 -42.17 13.15 19.00
CA GLU A 416 -43.59 13.52 19.09
C GLU A 416 -43.85 14.79 19.91
N ASN A 417 -43.01 15.05 20.92
CA ASN A 417 -43.14 16.20 21.80
C ASN A 417 -42.48 17.48 21.26
N LEU A 418 -41.80 17.42 20.11
CA LEU A 418 -41.30 18.60 19.41
C LEU A 418 -42.37 19.17 18.46
N PRO A 419 -42.48 20.50 18.32
CA PRO A 419 -43.49 21.10 17.46
C PRO A 419 -43.28 20.72 15.98
N ALA A 420 -44.38 20.67 15.22
CA ALA A 420 -44.31 20.47 13.77
C ALA A 420 -43.49 21.61 13.13
N GLY A 421 -42.52 21.27 12.26
CA GLY A 421 -41.60 22.23 11.66
C GLY A 421 -40.45 22.69 12.57
N HIS A 422 -40.23 22.03 13.72
CA HIS A 422 -39.06 22.29 14.55
C HIS A 422 -37.78 22.08 13.75
N ASN A 423 -36.94 23.12 13.72
CA ASN A 423 -35.62 23.14 13.12
C ASN A 423 -34.66 23.90 14.02
N GLU A 424 -33.52 23.27 14.31
CA GLU A 424 -32.42 23.81 15.10
C GLU A 424 -31.11 23.49 14.38
N VAL A 425 -30.06 24.27 14.63
CA VAL A 425 -28.71 23.99 14.15
C VAL A 425 -27.82 23.70 15.36
N LEU A 426 -27.22 22.51 15.36
CA LEU A 426 -26.31 22.04 16.41
C LEU A 426 -24.86 22.17 15.95
N SER A 427 -24.00 22.72 16.79
CA SER A 427 -22.56 22.77 16.54
C SER A 427 -21.90 21.47 17.00
N MET A 428 -21.25 20.76 16.08
CA MET A 428 -20.59 19.48 16.33
C MET A 428 -19.09 19.58 16.04
N PRO A 429 -18.20 19.00 16.87
CA PRO A 429 -16.77 18.97 16.58
C PRO A 429 -16.48 18.11 15.33
N ASN A 430 -15.55 18.57 14.50
CA ASN A 430 -15.06 17.78 13.35
C ASN A 430 -14.17 16.62 13.79
N HIS A 431 -13.56 16.70 14.97
CA HIS A 431 -12.76 15.62 15.53
C HIS A 431 -12.85 15.63 17.06
N PRO A 432 -13.16 14.51 17.73
CA PRO A 432 -13.34 14.47 19.18
C PRO A 432 -12.10 14.91 19.99
N ASN A 433 -10.92 14.51 19.52
CA ASN A 433 -9.65 14.78 20.20
C ASN A 433 -8.82 15.92 19.58
N LYS A 434 -9.32 16.61 18.54
CA LYS A 434 -8.58 17.64 17.78
C LYS A 434 -9.43 18.89 17.56
N PRO A 435 -9.56 19.75 18.59
CA PRO A 435 -10.36 20.98 18.49
C PRO A 435 -9.87 21.94 17.40
N GLU A 436 -8.60 21.86 17.00
CA GLU A 436 -8.00 22.62 15.91
C GLU A 436 -8.62 22.32 14.54
N MET A 437 -9.28 21.17 14.36
CA MET A 437 -10.06 20.85 13.16
C MET A 437 -11.41 21.59 13.11
N GLY A 438 -11.74 22.35 14.15
CA GLY A 438 -12.95 23.17 14.24
C GLY A 438 -14.23 22.38 14.47
N THR A 439 -15.35 23.06 14.19
CA THR A 439 -16.70 22.53 14.33
C THR A 439 -17.45 22.68 13.02
N ARG A 440 -18.61 22.01 12.92
CA ARG A 440 -19.54 22.11 11.80
C ARG A 440 -20.97 22.23 12.32
N ASP A 441 -21.79 22.89 11.53
CA ASP A 441 -23.21 23.08 11.80
C ASP A 441 -24.01 21.91 11.23
N VAL A 442 -24.84 21.31 12.07
CA VAL A 442 -25.66 20.15 11.71
C VAL A 442 -27.12 20.43 12.06
N PRO A 443 -28.04 20.40 11.08
CA PRO A 443 -29.45 20.63 11.36
C PRO A 443 -30.07 19.48 12.14
N PHE A 444 -30.88 19.81 13.13
CA PHE A 444 -31.71 18.91 13.92
C PHE A 444 -33.17 19.30 13.71
N SER A 445 -34.01 18.30 13.42
CA SER A 445 -35.44 18.53 13.20
C SER A 445 -36.28 17.51 13.96
N ARG A 446 -37.61 17.69 13.91
CA ARG A 446 -38.58 16.75 14.50
C ARG A 446 -38.45 15.33 13.93
N GLU A 447 -38.11 15.21 12.65
CA GLU A 447 -38.03 13.95 11.94
C GLU A 447 -36.58 13.66 11.57
N ILE A 448 -36.07 12.51 12.01
CA ILE A 448 -34.68 12.11 11.78
C ILE A 448 -34.62 10.70 11.19
N TRP A 449 -33.52 10.41 10.52
CA TRP A 449 -33.11 9.06 10.17
C TRP A 449 -32.14 8.53 11.22
N ILE A 450 -32.32 7.27 11.59
CA ILE A 450 -31.33 6.49 12.32
C ILE A 450 -31.08 5.18 11.57
N ASP A 451 -29.96 4.52 11.87
CA ASP A 451 -29.71 3.20 11.30
C ASP A 451 -30.65 2.15 11.93
N ARG A 452 -31.21 1.26 11.11
CA ARG A 452 -32.10 0.19 11.55
C ARG A 452 -31.44 -0.71 12.59
N ALA A 453 -30.11 -0.92 12.51
CA ALA A 453 -29.37 -1.70 13.49
C ALA A 453 -29.30 -1.05 14.88
N ASP A 454 -29.59 0.25 14.98
CA ASP A 454 -29.61 1.05 16.20
C ASP A 454 -30.96 1.04 16.93
N PHE A 455 -31.98 0.32 16.43
CA PHE A 455 -33.23 0.05 17.13
C PHE A 455 -33.57 -1.45 17.25
N ARG A 456 -34.14 -1.86 18.39
CA ARG A 456 -34.78 -3.19 18.59
C ARG A 456 -36.04 -3.08 19.45
N GLU A 457 -37.04 -3.91 19.18
CA GLU A 457 -38.20 -4.05 20.07
C GLU A 457 -37.79 -4.62 21.43
N GLU A 458 -37.01 -5.69 21.40
CA GLU A 458 -36.47 -6.34 22.59
C GLU A 458 -34.98 -6.62 22.43
N ALA A 459 -34.22 -6.42 23.51
CA ALA A 459 -32.79 -6.71 23.50
C ALA A 459 -32.27 -7.06 24.90
N ASN A 460 -31.19 -7.83 24.93
CA ASN A 460 -30.47 -8.18 26.15
C ASN A 460 -29.74 -6.96 26.76
N LYS A 461 -29.15 -7.14 27.95
CA LYS A 461 -28.42 -6.06 28.64
C LYS A 461 -27.13 -5.61 27.93
N GLN A 462 -26.63 -6.36 26.95
CA GLN A 462 -25.41 -6.03 26.20
C GLN A 462 -25.70 -5.05 25.04
N TYR A 463 -26.93 -5.01 24.54
CA TYR A 463 -27.35 -4.05 23.52
C TYR A 463 -27.50 -2.65 24.14
N LYS A 464 -26.67 -1.71 23.67
CA LYS A 464 -26.56 -0.35 24.22
C LYS A 464 -27.27 0.72 23.37
N ARG A 465 -28.03 0.34 22.34
CA ARG A 465 -28.73 1.26 21.44
C ARG A 465 -30.21 1.37 21.83
N LEU A 466 -31.06 1.94 20.97
CA LEU A 466 -32.45 2.21 21.27
C LEU A 466 -33.27 0.92 21.38
N VAL A 467 -34.04 0.80 22.45
CA VAL A 467 -34.98 -0.31 22.65
C VAL A 467 -36.34 0.28 22.96
N LEU A 468 -37.42 -0.36 22.50
CA LEU A 468 -38.78 0.07 22.83
C LEU A 468 -38.95 0.22 24.36
N GLY A 469 -39.47 1.36 24.79
CA GLY A 469 -39.63 1.74 26.20
C GLY A 469 -38.35 2.19 26.91
N LYS A 470 -37.20 2.30 26.21
CA LYS A 470 -35.91 2.72 26.77
C LYS A 470 -35.35 3.94 26.06
N GLU A 471 -34.26 4.45 26.64
CA GLU A 471 -33.60 5.68 26.22
C GLU A 471 -32.24 5.45 25.56
N VAL A 472 -31.91 6.33 24.62
CA VAL A 472 -30.59 6.44 23.99
C VAL A 472 -30.24 7.92 23.79
N ARG A 473 -28.95 8.25 23.74
CA ARG A 473 -28.51 9.60 23.38
C ARG A 473 -28.27 9.68 21.88
N LEU A 474 -28.78 10.74 21.26
CA LEU A 474 -28.39 11.12 19.90
C LEU A 474 -27.04 11.81 19.94
N ARG A 475 -26.13 11.46 19.02
CA ARG A 475 -24.78 12.02 18.99
C ARG A 475 -24.83 13.55 18.93
N ASN A 476 -24.11 14.19 19.86
CA ASN A 476 -24.03 15.65 20.03
C ASN A 476 -25.40 16.35 20.08
N ALA A 477 -26.43 15.65 20.55
CA ALA A 477 -27.79 16.13 20.64
C ALA A 477 -28.45 15.60 21.93
N TYR A 478 -29.77 15.42 21.88
CA TYR A 478 -30.62 15.11 23.03
C TYR A 478 -30.70 13.61 23.36
N VAL A 479 -31.17 13.31 24.57
CA VAL A 479 -31.63 11.97 24.97
C VAL A 479 -33.06 11.77 24.48
N ILE A 480 -33.32 10.62 23.86
CA ILE A 480 -34.63 10.25 23.36
C ILE A 480 -35.10 8.93 23.96
N ARG A 481 -36.42 8.75 24.08
CA ARG A 481 -37.06 7.52 24.55
C ARG A 481 -38.00 6.97 23.50
N ALA A 482 -37.87 5.70 23.13
CA ALA A 482 -38.80 5.04 22.21
C ALA A 482 -40.11 4.69 22.91
N GLU A 483 -41.24 5.17 22.38
CA GLU A 483 -42.56 4.96 22.97
C GLU A 483 -43.37 3.93 22.20
N ARG A 484 -43.38 4.03 20.87
CA ARG A 484 -44.18 3.16 19.98
C ARG A 484 -43.54 3.06 18.60
N ILE A 485 -44.01 2.09 17.82
CA ILE A 485 -43.53 1.82 16.46
C ILE A 485 -44.72 1.66 15.50
N ALA A 486 -44.46 1.92 14.22
CA ALA A 486 -45.31 1.51 13.12
C ALA A 486 -44.59 0.43 12.29
N LYS A 487 -45.36 -0.54 11.82
CA LYS A 487 -44.91 -1.61 10.94
C LYS A 487 -45.73 -1.64 9.66
N ASP A 488 -45.16 -2.15 8.59
CA ASP A 488 -45.89 -2.47 7.36
C ASP A 488 -46.61 -3.84 7.46
N GLU A 489 -47.25 -4.26 6.38
CA GLU A 489 -47.98 -5.53 6.28
C GLU A 489 -47.07 -6.77 6.43
N GLU A 490 -45.78 -6.63 6.11
CA GLU A 490 -44.78 -7.69 6.24
C GLU A 490 -44.12 -7.71 7.63
N GLY A 491 -44.46 -6.75 8.48
CA GLY A 491 -43.92 -6.63 9.84
C GLY A 491 -42.61 -5.86 9.93
N ASN A 492 -42.14 -5.22 8.86
CA ASN A 492 -40.95 -4.37 8.88
C ASN A 492 -41.26 -3.04 9.56
N ILE A 493 -40.33 -2.57 10.39
CA ILE A 493 -40.48 -1.28 11.09
C ILE A 493 -40.31 -0.14 10.08
N THR A 494 -41.34 0.69 9.95
CA THR A 494 -41.37 1.83 9.03
C THR A 494 -41.13 3.16 9.74
N CYS A 495 -41.59 3.29 10.99
CA CYS A 495 -41.40 4.49 11.78
C CYS A 495 -41.29 4.17 13.28
N ILE A 496 -40.39 4.86 13.97
CA ILE A 496 -40.21 4.80 15.42
C ILE A 496 -40.65 6.15 15.99
N TYR A 497 -41.51 6.14 16.99
CA TYR A 497 -41.98 7.36 17.64
C TYR A 497 -41.34 7.46 19.02
N CYS A 498 -40.72 8.60 19.26
CA CYS A 498 -39.97 8.86 20.48
C CYS A 498 -40.37 10.18 21.14
N THR A 499 -40.07 10.30 22.42
CA THR A 499 -40.03 11.58 23.14
C THR A 499 -38.59 12.06 23.28
N CYS A 500 -38.38 13.37 23.25
CA CYS A 500 -37.09 14.05 23.37
C CYS A 500 -36.97 14.79 24.71
N ASP A 501 -35.89 14.59 25.45
CA ASP A 501 -35.58 15.38 26.64
C ASP A 501 -34.76 16.62 26.24
N VAL A 502 -35.44 17.76 26.08
CA VAL A 502 -34.85 19.03 25.60
C VAL A 502 -33.82 19.64 26.56
N ASP A 503 -33.79 19.22 27.82
CA ASP A 503 -32.84 19.75 28.81
C ASP A 503 -31.47 19.03 28.78
N THR A 504 -31.30 18.06 27.87
CA THR A 504 -30.10 17.20 27.80
C THR A 504 -29.07 17.57 26.73
N LEU A 505 -29.25 18.70 26.03
CA LEU A 505 -28.25 19.19 25.08
C LEU A 505 -26.93 19.47 25.81
N SER A 506 -25.88 18.76 25.41
CA SER A 506 -24.53 18.87 26.01
C SER A 506 -24.47 18.63 27.53
N LYS A 507 -25.50 18.03 28.12
CA LYS A 507 -25.62 17.77 29.57
C LYS A 507 -26.18 16.38 29.82
N ASP A 508 -25.78 15.78 30.94
CA ASP A 508 -26.45 14.57 31.43
C ASP A 508 -27.83 14.91 32.01
N PRO A 509 -28.78 13.95 31.99
CA PRO A 509 -30.10 14.15 32.59
C PRO A 509 -30.02 14.61 34.04
N ALA A 510 -30.76 15.67 34.37
CA ALA A 510 -30.72 16.31 35.69
C ALA A 510 -31.22 15.41 36.83
N ASP A 511 -32.04 14.40 36.51
CA ASP A 511 -32.56 13.38 37.42
C ASP A 511 -31.56 12.25 37.72
N GLY A 512 -30.36 12.29 37.12
CA GLY A 512 -29.27 11.34 37.37
C GLY A 512 -29.43 9.98 36.67
N ARG A 513 -30.41 9.82 35.78
CA ARG A 513 -30.57 8.58 35.01
C ARG A 513 -29.40 8.36 34.05
N LYS A 514 -28.90 7.13 34.00
CA LYS A 514 -27.76 6.76 33.14
C LYS A 514 -28.23 6.24 31.78
N VAL A 515 -27.98 7.01 30.73
CA VAL A 515 -28.21 6.60 29.34
C VAL A 515 -27.03 5.79 28.83
N LYS A 516 -27.29 4.56 28.37
CA LYS A 516 -26.23 3.53 28.20
C LYS A 516 -25.53 3.53 26.84
N GLY A 517 -25.99 4.33 25.87
CA GLY A 517 -25.31 4.45 24.59
C GLY A 517 -25.70 5.68 23.79
N VAL A 518 -24.94 5.87 22.72
CA VAL A 518 -25.03 7.01 21.82
C VAL A 518 -25.12 6.50 20.40
N ILE A 519 -26.09 6.98 19.62
CA ILE A 519 -26.30 6.60 18.20
C ILE A 519 -26.14 7.82 17.29
N HIS A 520 -25.70 7.61 16.05
CA HIS A 520 -25.68 8.68 15.05
C HIS A 520 -27.09 8.87 14.47
N TRP A 521 -27.32 9.97 13.78
CA TRP A 521 -28.60 10.32 13.18
C TRP A 521 -28.39 11.36 12.07
N VAL A 522 -29.38 11.55 11.20
CA VAL A 522 -29.38 12.64 10.21
C VAL A 522 -30.78 13.25 10.18
N SER A 523 -30.91 14.57 10.10
CA SER A 523 -32.23 15.22 9.96
C SER A 523 -32.92 14.83 8.66
N ALA A 524 -34.15 14.35 8.72
CA ALA A 524 -34.86 13.84 7.54
C ALA A 524 -35.22 14.95 6.54
N GLU A 525 -35.42 16.18 7.02
CA GLU A 525 -35.72 17.34 6.18
C GLU A 525 -34.50 17.83 5.38
N HIS A 526 -33.30 17.72 5.96
CA HIS A 526 -32.06 18.29 5.39
C HIS A 526 -31.09 17.21 4.88
N ALA A 527 -31.43 15.94 5.05
CA ALA A 527 -30.64 14.80 4.62
C ALA A 527 -30.40 14.83 3.11
N LEU A 528 -29.18 14.47 2.70
CA LEU A 528 -28.87 14.24 1.30
C LEU A 528 -28.87 12.73 1.03
N PRO A 529 -29.58 12.26 -0.01
CA PRO A 529 -29.52 10.85 -0.40
C PRO A 529 -28.12 10.50 -0.89
N ALA A 530 -27.63 9.33 -0.50
CA ALA A 530 -26.32 8.85 -0.89
C ALA A 530 -26.30 7.33 -1.07
N GLU A 531 -25.49 6.89 -2.03
CA GLU A 531 -25.11 5.50 -2.22
C GLU A 531 -23.86 5.19 -1.39
N PHE A 532 -23.87 4.08 -0.66
CA PHE A 532 -22.72 3.59 0.08
C PHE A 532 -22.26 2.26 -0.49
N ARG A 533 -21.00 2.20 -0.91
CA ARG A 533 -20.37 0.99 -1.43
C ARG A 533 -19.53 0.35 -0.34
N LEU A 534 -20.06 -0.72 0.23
CA LEU A 534 -19.49 -1.48 1.33
C LEU A 534 -18.70 -2.65 0.75
N TYR A 535 -17.40 -2.43 0.59
CA TYR A 535 -16.53 -3.47 0.09
C TYR A 535 -16.07 -4.42 1.21
N ASP A 536 -15.83 -5.66 0.83
CA ASP A 536 -15.16 -6.70 1.60
C ASP A 536 -13.98 -7.26 0.79
N ARG A 537 -13.27 -8.25 1.33
CA ARG A 537 -12.24 -9.02 0.62
C ARG A 537 -12.75 -9.55 -0.72
N LEU A 538 -11.91 -9.45 -1.76
CA LEU A 538 -12.24 -9.93 -3.10
C LEU A 538 -12.29 -11.46 -3.17
N PHE A 539 -11.51 -12.15 -2.34
CA PHE A 539 -11.44 -13.61 -2.29
C PHE A 539 -11.86 -14.14 -0.93
N SER A 540 -12.51 -15.30 -0.92
CA SER A 540 -13.05 -15.96 0.28
C SER A 540 -12.02 -16.84 1.01
N VAL A 541 -10.89 -17.16 0.38
CA VAL A 541 -9.83 -18.02 0.93
C VAL A 541 -8.51 -17.26 1.15
N PRO A 542 -7.67 -17.62 2.14
CA PRO A 542 -6.42 -16.91 2.43
C PRO A 542 -5.40 -16.91 1.29
N ASN A 543 -5.29 -18.01 0.54
CA ASN A 543 -4.36 -18.13 -0.58
C ASN A 543 -5.09 -18.49 -1.88
N PRO A 544 -5.80 -17.53 -2.51
CA PRO A 544 -6.52 -17.77 -3.76
C PRO A 544 -5.55 -18.10 -4.91
N GLY A 545 -4.29 -17.67 -4.77
CA GLY A 545 -3.22 -17.95 -5.71
C GLY A 545 -2.95 -19.43 -5.95
N ALA A 546 -3.20 -20.28 -4.94
CA ALA A 546 -2.90 -21.72 -4.96
C ALA A 546 -4.08 -22.60 -5.39
N ALA A 547 -5.27 -22.04 -5.59
CA ALA A 547 -6.42 -22.80 -6.12
C ALA A 547 -6.20 -23.16 -7.60
N ASP A 548 -6.77 -24.29 -8.03
CA ASP A 548 -6.74 -24.75 -9.42
C ASP A 548 -7.31 -23.69 -10.37
N ASP A 549 -8.48 -23.17 -10.01
CA ASP A 549 -9.06 -21.96 -10.60
C ASP A 549 -9.36 -20.94 -9.49
N PHE A 550 -8.56 -19.87 -9.45
CA PHE A 550 -8.70 -18.83 -8.44
C PHE A 550 -9.99 -18.01 -8.58
N LEU A 551 -10.62 -17.98 -9.76
CA LEU A 551 -11.87 -17.25 -9.97
C LEU A 551 -13.02 -17.86 -9.16
N THR A 552 -13.00 -19.18 -8.95
CA THR A 552 -13.98 -19.88 -8.11
C THR A 552 -13.92 -19.47 -6.64
N THR A 553 -12.85 -18.80 -6.22
CA THR A 553 -12.65 -18.36 -4.85
C THR A 553 -13.07 -16.90 -4.61
N ILE A 554 -13.60 -16.21 -5.64
CA ILE A 554 -14.12 -14.85 -5.52
C ILE A 554 -15.24 -14.82 -4.47
N ASN A 555 -15.20 -13.80 -3.61
CA ASN A 555 -16.23 -13.55 -2.62
C ASN A 555 -17.44 -12.87 -3.30
N PRO A 556 -18.62 -13.52 -3.34
CA PRO A 556 -19.81 -12.92 -3.94
C PRO A 556 -20.26 -11.66 -3.18
N ASP A 557 -19.93 -11.57 -1.89
CA ASP A 557 -20.27 -10.44 -1.01
C ASP A 557 -19.13 -9.40 -0.95
N SER A 558 -18.20 -9.41 -1.92
CA SER A 558 -17.07 -8.46 -1.98
C SER A 558 -17.50 -6.99 -2.16
N LEU A 559 -18.74 -6.75 -2.59
CA LEU A 559 -19.36 -5.43 -2.70
C LEU A 559 -20.85 -5.53 -2.35
N GLU A 560 -21.25 -4.82 -1.31
CA GLU A 560 -22.65 -4.54 -0.98
C GLU A 560 -22.94 -3.06 -1.22
N VAL A 561 -23.99 -2.75 -1.98
CA VAL A 561 -24.42 -1.37 -2.24
C VAL A 561 -25.66 -1.06 -1.39
N LYS A 562 -25.60 0.02 -0.61
CA LYS A 562 -26.72 0.52 0.21
C LYS A 562 -27.12 1.91 -0.21
N GLN A 563 -28.40 2.23 0.02
CA GLN A 563 -28.95 3.56 -0.16
C GLN A 563 -29.34 4.12 1.20
N GLY A 564 -28.88 5.33 1.49
CA GLY A 564 -29.16 5.97 2.77
C GLY A 564 -28.99 7.47 2.70
N PHE A 565 -28.61 8.07 3.83
CA PHE A 565 -28.60 9.52 3.98
C PHE A 565 -27.33 10.01 4.66
N VAL A 566 -26.83 11.16 4.21
CA VAL A 566 -25.71 11.88 4.84
C VAL A 566 -26.14 13.26 5.33
N GLU A 567 -25.41 13.80 6.30
CA GLU A 567 -25.57 15.19 6.73
C GLU A 567 -25.30 16.18 5.57
N PRO A 568 -25.98 17.35 5.54
CA PRO A 568 -25.94 18.26 4.40
C PRO A 568 -24.56 18.87 4.11
N GLY A 569 -23.66 18.91 5.11
CA GLY A 569 -22.29 19.38 4.94
C GLY A 569 -21.45 18.54 3.97
N LEU A 570 -21.94 17.36 3.58
CA LEU A 570 -21.27 16.46 2.63
C LEU A 570 -21.70 16.66 1.16
N ARG A 571 -22.53 17.67 0.85
CA ARG A 571 -22.93 17.99 -0.54
C ARG A 571 -21.72 18.17 -1.46
N ASP A 572 -20.71 18.88 -0.96
CA ASP A 572 -19.50 19.25 -1.68
C ASP A 572 -18.30 18.41 -1.22
N ALA A 573 -18.55 17.16 -0.81
CA ALA A 573 -17.49 16.24 -0.39
C ALA A 573 -16.47 16.05 -1.52
N VAL A 574 -15.22 16.39 -1.23
CA VAL A 574 -14.13 16.30 -2.21
C VAL A 574 -13.82 14.82 -2.48
N ALA A 575 -13.71 14.47 -3.75
CA ALA A 575 -13.35 13.10 -4.17
C ALA A 575 -12.08 12.62 -3.46
N SER A 576 -12.12 11.40 -2.96
CA SER A 576 -11.02 10.75 -2.22
C SER A 576 -10.62 11.42 -0.89
N ALA A 577 -11.29 12.51 -0.46
CA ALA A 577 -11.09 13.05 0.87
C ALA A 577 -11.74 12.11 1.91
N PRO A 578 -11.03 11.77 3.01
CA PRO A 578 -11.55 10.82 3.98
C PRO A 578 -12.51 11.49 4.96
N TYR A 579 -13.53 10.73 5.35
CA TYR A 579 -14.45 11.05 6.44
C TYR A 579 -14.58 9.83 7.35
N GLN A 580 -14.66 10.05 8.65
CA GLN A 580 -15.15 9.01 9.57
C GLN A 580 -16.65 9.16 9.71
N PHE A 581 -17.42 8.25 9.11
CA PHE A 581 -18.84 8.14 9.42
C PHE A 581 -19.01 7.49 10.78
N GLU A 582 -19.57 8.27 11.70
CA GLU A 582 -19.65 7.93 13.10
C GLU A 582 -20.32 6.56 13.33
N ARG A 583 -19.62 5.67 14.04
CA ARG A 583 -20.01 4.27 14.35
C ARG A 583 -19.95 3.28 13.18
N GLU A 584 -19.78 3.76 11.95
CA GLU A 584 -19.75 2.92 10.74
C GLU A 584 -18.32 2.56 10.31
N GLY A 585 -17.51 3.56 9.99
CA GLY A 585 -16.20 3.34 9.39
C GLY A 585 -15.61 4.60 8.79
N TYR A 586 -14.55 4.41 8.03
CA TYR A 586 -13.97 5.46 7.22
C TYR A 586 -14.44 5.31 5.78
N PHE A 587 -14.80 6.44 5.19
CA PHE A 587 -15.35 6.54 3.85
C PHE A 587 -14.69 7.67 3.09
N CYS A 588 -14.78 7.63 1.76
CA CYS A 588 -14.46 8.77 0.91
C CYS A 588 -15.48 8.88 -0.22
N ALA A 589 -15.69 10.09 -0.74
CA ALA A 589 -16.47 10.27 -1.95
C ALA A 589 -15.75 9.57 -3.11
N ASP A 590 -16.45 8.71 -3.87
CA ASP A 590 -15.88 7.97 -4.98
C ASP A 590 -15.53 8.93 -6.13
N SER A 591 -14.31 8.82 -6.65
CA SER A 591 -13.79 9.74 -7.66
C SER A 591 -14.37 9.55 -9.06
N VAL A 592 -15.10 8.47 -9.30
CA VAL A 592 -15.65 8.09 -10.62
C VAL A 592 -17.16 8.34 -10.68
N TYR A 593 -17.89 7.94 -9.64
CA TYR A 593 -19.35 7.93 -9.61
C TYR A 593 -19.96 9.07 -8.78
N SER A 594 -19.23 9.66 -7.84
CA SER A 594 -19.78 10.71 -7.00
C SER A 594 -19.86 12.05 -7.75
N THR A 595 -21.01 12.70 -7.69
CA THR A 595 -21.27 14.03 -8.24
C THR A 595 -22.07 14.87 -7.23
N PRO A 596 -22.11 16.20 -7.34
CA PRO A 596 -22.92 17.03 -6.43
C PRO A 596 -24.42 16.68 -6.44
N SER A 597 -24.93 16.08 -7.52
CA SER A 597 -26.31 15.61 -7.65
C SER A 597 -26.52 14.15 -7.22
N GLN A 598 -25.46 13.36 -7.12
CA GLN A 598 -25.50 11.94 -6.78
C GLN A 598 -24.27 11.60 -5.95
N LEU A 599 -24.44 11.56 -4.63
CA LEU A 599 -23.35 11.26 -3.72
C LEU A 599 -23.11 9.75 -3.67
N VAL A 600 -21.87 9.34 -3.90
CA VAL A 600 -21.43 7.94 -3.80
C VAL A 600 -20.22 7.87 -2.88
N PHE A 601 -20.31 7.09 -1.80
CA PHE A 601 -19.25 6.93 -0.82
C PHE A 601 -18.71 5.49 -0.79
N ASN A 602 -17.41 5.35 -0.97
CA ASN A 602 -16.70 4.09 -0.78
C ASN A 602 -16.34 3.91 0.69
N ARG A 603 -16.65 2.76 1.29
CA ARG A 603 -16.12 2.42 2.62
C ARG A 603 -14.67 1.99 2.48
N THR A 604 -13.73 2.86 2.87
CA THR A 604 -12.30 2.54 2.94
C THR A 604 -12.08 1.32 3.84
N VAL A 605 -12.49 1.43 5.11
CA VAL A 605 -12.32 0.38 6.12
C VAL A 605 -13.31 0.58 7.27
N GLY A 606 -13.78 -0.50 7.89
CA GLY A 606 -14.61 -0.44 9.10
C GLY A 606 -13.84 0.01 10.34
N LEU A 607 -14.56 0.49 11.38
CA LEU A 607 -13.94 1.01 12.62
C LEU A 607 -13.19 -0.04 13.44
N ARG A 608 -13.60 -1.31 13.34
CA ARG A 608 -12.99 -2.42 14.08
C ARG A 608 -12.50 -3.46 13.10
N ASP A 609 -11.52 -4.22 13.58
CA ASP A 609 -11.05 -5.39 12.87
C ASP A 609 -12.14 -6.47 12.84
N THR A 610 -12.56 -6.83 11.63
CA THR A 610 -13.53 -7.91 11.38
C THR A 610 -12.86 -9.27 11.19
N TRP A 611 -11.53 -9.31 11.01
CA TRP A 611 -10.74 -10.53 10.82
C TRP A 611 -10.71 -11.40 12.08
N ALA A 612 -10.70 -10.78 13.27
CA ALA A 612 -10.68 -11.48 14.55
C ALA A 612 -11.89 -12.41 14.79
N LYS A 613 -12.99 -12.25 14.05
CA LYS A 613 -14.18 -13.12 14.14
C LYS A 613 -14.10 -14.40 13.28
N ILE A 614 -13.10 -14.50 12.41
CA ILE A 614 -12.96 -15.60 11.43
C ILE A 614 -11.95 -16.65 11.93
N GLY A 615 -11.12 -16.31 12.91
CA GLY A 615 -10.20 -17.23 13.60
C GLY A 615 -10.81 -17.98 14.80
N GLU A 616 -12.08 -17.74 15.12
CA GLU A 616 -12.93 -18.56 16.00
C GLU A 616 -13.87 -19.42 15.13
#